data_AF-A0A2E9KXJ9-F1
#
_entry.id   AF-A0A2E9KXJ9-F1
#
_cell.length_a   1.000
_cell.length_b   1.000
_cell.length_c   1.000
_cell.angle_alpha   90.00
_cell.angle_beta   90.00
_cell.angle_gamma   90.00
#
_symmetry.space_group_name_H-M   'P 1'
#
loop_
_entity.id
_entity.type
_entity.pdbx_description
1 polymer ?
#
loop_
_entity_poly.entity_id
_entity_poly.type
_entity_poly.pdbx_seq_one_letter_code
_entity_poly.pdbx_strand_id
1 'polypeptide(L)'
;MNNLIEVSPDEVSNNLGFLLTLLERGHTIKILQEGKPSIIMAEVPEFTNKYEQEVTPDIPMPSDWKADPVGVKQFVEESLSEMQQELKE
;
A
#
# COMPACT_ATOMS: atom_id res chain seq x y z
N MET A 1 4.75 6.54 -22.41
CA MET A 1 4.68 8.01 -22.56
C MET A 1 5.03 8.61 -21.21
N ASN A 2 6.10 9.40 -21.13
CA ASN A 2 6.57 9.98 -19.87
C ASN A 2 5.74 11.24 -19.56
N ASN A 3 4.68 11.11 -18.77
CA ASN A 3 3.83 12.23 -18.35
C ASN A 3 4.36 12.91 -17.07
N LEU A 4 5.68 13.03 -16.93
CA LEU A 4 6.33 13.59 -15.74
C LEU A 4 6.71 15.05 -15.98
N ILE A 5 6.23 15.94 -15.13
CA ILE A 5 6.52 17.38 -15.16
C ILE A 5 7.32 17.74 -13.91
N GLU A 6 8.45 18.42 -14.07
CA GLU A 6 9.28 18.88 -12.96
C GLU A 6 9.02 20.37 -12.68
N VAL A 7 8.81 20.71 -11.41
CA VAL A 7 8.51 22.08 -10.98
C VAL A 7 9.26 22.41 -9.68
N SER A 8 9.52 23.70 -9.48
CA SER A 8 10.03 24.26 -8.23
C SER A 8 8.90 24.57 -7.24
N PRO A 9 9.20 24.77 -5.94
CA PRO A 9 8.19 25.10 -4.94
C PRO A 9 7.51 26.45 -5.21
N ASP A 10 8.24 27.40 -5.80
CA ASP A 10 7.74 28.72 -6.18
C ASP A 10 6.74 28.62 -7.34
N GLU A 11 6.96 27.71 -8.29
CA GLU A 11 6.00 27.48 -9.38
C GLU A 11 4.73 26.80 -8.89
N VAL A 12 4.84 25.92 -7.88
CA VAL A 12 3.68 25.27 -7.26
C VAL A 12 2.80 26.29 -6.53
N SER A 13 3.40 27.20 -5.76
CA SER A 13 2.63 28.19 -5.01
C SER A 13 1.89 29.18 -5.91
N ASN A 14 2.48 29.55 -7.05
CA ASN A 14 1.90 30.49 -7.99
C ASN A 14 0.89 29.86 -8.97
N ASN A 15 1.00 28.55 -9.26
CA ASN A 15 0.22 27.89 -10.32
C ASN A 15 -0.56 26.66 -9.86
N LEU A 16 -0.82 26.52 -8.55
CA LEU A 16 -1.44 25.33 -7.97
C LEU A 16 -2.71 24.88 -8.73
N GLY A 17 -3.60 25.81 -9.07
CA GLY A 17 -4.84 25.48 -9.79
C GLY A 17 -4.60 24.83 -11.16
N PHE A 18 -3.62 25.31 -11.92
CA PHE A 18 -3.25 24.72 -13.21
C PHE A 18 -2.59 23.35 -13.05
N LEU A 19 -1.73 23.20 -12.04
CA LEU A 19 -1.09 21.93 -11.72
C LEU A 19 -2.11 20.86 -11.33
N LEU A 20 -3.17 21.21 -10.60
CA LEU A 20 -4.28 20.31 -10.32
C LEU A 20 -5.00 19.85 -11.59
N THR A 21 -5.26 20.76 -12.55
CA THR A 21 -5.85 20.37 -13.84
C THR A 21 -4.95 19.45 -14.65
N LEU A 22 -3.62 19.55 -14.50
CA LEU A 22 -2.69 18.63 -15.15
C LEU A 22 -2.73 17.24 -14.48
N LEU A 23 -2.84 17.20 -13.15
CA LEU A 23 -3.01 15.97 -12.39
C LEU A 23 -4.32 15.25 -12.78
N GLU A 24 -5.43 15.98 -12.93
CA GLU A 24 -6.72 15.45 -13.42
C GLU A 24 -6.65 14.88 -14.84
N ARG A 25 -5.63 15.26 -15.61
CA ARG A 25 -5.37 14.76 -16.97
C ARG A 25 -4.37 13.60 -17.00
N GLY A 26 -4.02 13.04 -15.84
CA GLY A 26 -3.08 11.92 -15.73
C GLY A 26 -1.61 12.29 -15.89
N HIS A 27 -1.23 13.54 -15.56
CA HIS A 27 0.18 13.93 -15.43
C HIS A 27 0.67 13.67 -14.00
N THR A 28 1.95 13.38 -13.87
CA THR A 28 2.64 13.28 -12.57
C THR A 28 3.55 14.48 -12.42
N ILE A 29 3.51 15.15 -11.26
CA ILE A 29 4.28 16.36 -11.01
C ILE A 29 5.34 16.05 -9.94
N LYS A 30 6.60 16.29 -10.27
CA LYS A 30 7.73 16.15 -9.35
C LYS A 30 8.20 17.54 -8.92
N ILE A 31 8.16 17.78 -7.62
CA ILE A 31 8.57 19.03 -7.00
C ILE A 31 10.02 18.89 -6.54
N LEU A 32 10.92 19.61 -7.21
CA LEU A 32 12.34 19.65 -6.86
C LEU A 32 12.57 20.67 -5.75
N GLN A 33 13.25 20.27 -4.67
CA GLN A 33 13.61 21.16 -3.56
C GLN A 33 15.13 21.15 -3.39
N GLU A 34 15.75 22.34 -3.33
CA GLU A 34 17.18 22.42 -3.05
C GLU A 34 17.47 22.01 -1.60
N GLY A 35 18.39 21.05 -1.42
CA GLY A 35 18.80 20.57 -0.10
C GLY A 35 17.77 19.72 0.64
N LYS A 36 16.64 19.36 0.02
CA LYS A 36 15.59 18.50 0.58
C LYS A 36 15.17 17.40 -0.40
N PRO A 37 14.57 16.31 0.07
CA PRO A 37 13.99 15.30 -0.81
C PRO A 37 12.95 15.89 -1.77
N SER A 38 12.95 15.43 -3.01
CA SER A 38 11.90 15.78 -3.97
C SER A 38 10.56 15.14 -3.59
N ILE A 39 9.46 15.83 -3.87
CA ILE A 39 8.10 15.36 -3.59
C ILE A 39 7.40 15.05 -4.91
N ILE A 40 6.48 14.08 -4.92
CA ILE A 40 5.66 13.75 -6.09
C ILE A 40 4.20 14.03 -5.76
N MET A 41 3.50 14.70 -6.67
CA MET A 41 2.05 14.77 -6.72
C MET A 41 1.57 13.93 -7.91
N ALA A 42 0.60 13.06 -7.65
CA ALA A 42 -0.05 12.24 -8.66
C ALA A 42 -1.55 12.17 -8.35
N GLU A 43 -2.36 11.90 -9.37
CA GLU A 43 -3.75 11.53 -9.14
C GLU A 43 -3.79 10.24 -8.30
N VAL A 44 -4.63 10.23 -7.28
CA VAL A 44 -4.96 9.02 -6.55
C VAL A 44 -6.30 8.55 -7.11
N PRO A 45 -6.38 7.35 -7.71
CA PRO A 45 -7.66 6.85 -8.16
C PRO A 45 -8.60 6.77 -6.97
N GLU A 46 -9.79 7.38 -7.09
CA GLU A 46 -10.87 7.08 -6.17
C GLU A 46 -11.20 5.59 -6.32
N PHE A 47 -10.76 4.78 -5.36
CA PHE A 47 -11.43 3.53 -5.08
C PHE A 47 -12.82 3.90 -4.58
N THR A 48 -13.76 4.11 -5.51
CA THR A 48 -15.17 3.94 -5.14
C THR A 48 -15.26 2.53 -4.58
N ASN A 49 -15.75 2.38 -3.34
CA ASN A 49 -16.08 1.11 -2.68
C ASN A 49 -17.11 0.25 -3.45
N LYS A 50 -17.21 0.38 -4.78
CA LYS A 50 -17.92 -0.54 -5.67
C LYS A 50 -17.31 -1.95 -5.67
N TYR A 51 -16.12 -2.11 -5.10
CA TYR A 51 -15.46 -3.41 -4.87
C TYR A 51 -15.27 -3.74 -3.38
N GLU A 52 -16.04 -3.13 -2.46
CA GLU A 52 -16.45 -3.90 -1.28
C GLU A 52 -17.34 -5.04 -1.80
N GLN A 53 -16.70 -6.08 -2.33
CA GLN A 53 -17.34 -7.35 -2.57
C GLN A 53 -17.71 -7.88 -1.18
N GLU A 54 -18.90 -7.56 -0.71
CA GLU A 54 -19.54 -8.19 0.47
C GLU A 54 -19.74 -9.70 0.30
N VAL A 55 -19.32 -10.26 -0.84
CA VAL A 55 -19.38 -11.69 -1.12
C VAL A 55 -17.99 -12.15 -1.51
N THR A 56 -17.16 -12.42 -0.51
CA THR A 56 -16.09 -13.41 -0.69
C THR A 56 -16.76 -14.70 -1.16
N PRO A 57 -16.38 -15.27 -2.32
CA PRO A 57 -16.93 -16.55 -2.74
C PRO A 57 -16.67 -17.59 -1.64
N ASP A 58 -17.71 -18.34 -1.23
CA ASP A 58 -17.55 -19.45 -0.30
C ASP A 58 -16.59 -20.45 -0.93
N ILE A 59 -15.33 -20.42 -0.51
CA ILE A 59 -14.36 -21.42 -0.87
C ILE A 59 -14.86 -22.71 -0.21
N PRO A 60 -15.22 -23.75 -0.98
CA PRO A 60 -15.70 -24.99 -0.39
C PRO A 60 -14.57 -25.56 0.46
N MET A 61 -14.78 -25.58 1.78
CA MET A 61 -13.83 -26.18 2.70
C MET A 61 -13.73 -27.67 2.35
N PRO A 62 -12.51 -28.24 2.27
CA PRO A 62 -12.36 -29.67 2.04
C PRO A 62 -13.19 -30.45 3.05
N SER A 63 -13.92 -31.47 2.60
CA SER A 63 -14.80 -32.29 3.43
C SER A 63 -14.09 -32.97 4.62
N ASP A 64 -12.76 -33.09 4.53
CA ASP A 64 -11.90 -33.71 5.53
C ASP A 64 -11.23 -32.69 6.48
N TRP A 65 -11.54 -31.39 6.35
CA TRP A 65 -11.03 -30.38 7.27
C TRP A 65 -11.60 -30.61 8.67
N LYS A 66 -10.72 -30.96 9.61
CA LYS A 66 -11.02 -31.04 11.04
C LYS A 66 -10.08 -30.08 11.76
N ALA A 67 -10.62 -29.26 12.65
CA ALA A 67 -9.79 -28.50 13.56
C ALA A 67 -8.98 -29.47 14.42
N ASP A 68 -7.65 -29.40 14.34
CA ASP A 68 -6.73 -30.15 15.21
C ASP A 68 -6.18 -29.21 16.29
N PRO A 69 -6.88 -29.06 17.43
CA PRO A 69 -6.42 -28.19 18.50
C PRO A 69 -5.11 -28.68 19.16
N VAL A 70 -4.75 -29.95 19.00
CA VAL A 70 -3.54 -30.53 19.61
C VAL A 70 -2.33 -30.23 18.74
N GLY A 71 -2.41 -30.48 17.43
CA GLY A 71 -1.33 -30.16 16.49
C GLY A 71 -1.04 -28.66 16.42
N VAL A 72 -2.09 -27.82 16.45
CA VAL A 72 -1.92 -26.36 16.51
C VAL A 72 -1.22 -25.92 17.80
N LYS A 73 -1.57 -26.51 18.94
CA LYS A 73 -0.93 -26.18 20.22
C LYS A 73 0.54 -26.58 20.22
N GLN A 74 0.87 -27.78 19.74
CA GLN A 74 2.25 -28.26 19.63
C GLN A 74 3.09 -27.35 18.73
N PHE A 75 2.58 -27.01 17.55
CA PHE A 75 3.26 -26.12 16.62
C PHE A 75 3.54 -24.73 17.21
N VAL A 76 2.56 -24.16 17.94
CA VAL A 76 2.73 -22.86 18.62
C VAL A 76 3.77 -22.96 19.74
N GLU A 77 3.76 -24.03 20.54
CA GLU A 77 4.73 -24.24 21.62
C GLU A 77 6.16 -24.42 21.07
N GLU A 78 6.34 -25.20 20.01
CA GLU A 78 7.63 -25.38 19.33
C GLU A 78 8.13 -24.06 18.73
N SER A 79 7.28 -23.36 17.98
CA SER A 79 7.62 -22.07 17.35
C SER A 79 8.02 -21.02 18.40
N LEU A 80 7.32 -20.96 19.54
CA LEU A 80 7.66 -20.04 20.62
C LEU A 80 8.98 -20.42 21.30
N SER A 81 9.27 -21.71 21.42
CA SER A 81 10.53 -22.19 21.99
C SER A 81 11.73 -21.82 21.10
N GLU A 82 11.59 -21.99 19.78
CA GLU A 82 12.63 -21.62 18.80
C GLU A 82 12.92 -20.11 18.85
N MET A 83 11.89 -19.26 18.82
CA MET A 83 12.06 -17.80 18.95
C MET A 83 12.72 -17.39 20.26
N GLN A 84 12.41 -18.09 21.36
CA GLN A 84 13.04 -17.84 22.67
C GLN A 84 14.50 -18.28 22.74
N GLN A 85 14.90 -19.27 21.95
CA GLN A 85 16.31 -19.67 21.82
C GLN A 85 17.09 -18.64 21.01
N GLU A 86 16.55 -18.18 19.88
CA GLU A 86 17.17 -17.12 19.06
C GLU A 86 17.36 -15.80 19.82
N LEU A 87 16.44 -15.47 20.75
CA LEU A 87 16.54 -14.27 21.60
C LEU A 87 17.59 -14.37 22.73
N LYS A 88 18.06 -15.59 23.04
CA LYS A 88 19.03 -15.84 24.12
C LYS A 88 20.46 -16.05 23.62
N GLU A 89 20.66 -16.24 22.32
CA GLU A 89 21.96 -16.17 21.64
C GLU A 89 22.36 -14.72 21.34
#